data_AF-A0A9N8J5D2-F1
#
_entry.id   AF-A0A9N8J5D2-F1
#
_cell.length_a   1.000
_cell.length_b   1.000
_cell.length_c   1.000
_cell.angle_alpha   90.00
_cell.angle_beta   90.00
_cell.angle_gamma   90.00
#
_symmetry.space_group_name_H-M   'P 1'
#
loop_
_entity.id
_entity.type
_entity.pdbx_description
1 polymer ?
#
loop_
_entity_poly.entity_id
_entity_poly.type
_entity_poly.pdbx_seq_one_letter_code
_entity_poly.pdbx_strand_id
1 'polypeptide(L)'
;MDFKTKRFFIIGEEWVYYKIYCGSYSADRILINEIVIIADVLFEKKLIDEWFFIRYKDPNNHLRIRFHLTNLDAFQEVIKFINLYLAKLIKDQVVNDFFLANYKREIERYGGSTIVEAEKLFYHNSKKVVELISCTTPEYDEIARIFSSLQMIKDLLKYFEIPIDICLEFVQHVSMKFKSEHNVKKENTNNLSRVYLKYKTDILSFLDNEQDPEYLDGLSEIIKINHEEIKTIKTILSKSDQNQNINSLDLITSFIHMNINRTFRSKQKEYELLCYDFMSRYYKYVIHKKQ
;
A
#
# COMPACT_ATOMS: atom_id res chain seq x y z
N MET A 1 19.55 -9.93 -20.07
CA MET A 1 18.56 -9.69 -21.14
C MET A 1 17.87 -8.38 -20.83
N ASP A 2 18.00 -7.37 -21.70
CA ASP A 2 17.27 -6.10 -21.56
C ASP A 2 15.78 -6.36 -21.78
N PHE A 3 15.03 -6.56 -20.69
CA PHE A 3 13.58 -6.41 -20.74
C PHE A 3 13.32 -4.93 -21.06
N LYS A 4 12.95 -4.64 -22.30
CA LYS A 4 12.63 -3.28 -22.75
C LYS A 4 11.26 -2.84 -22.22
N THR A 5 11.07 -2.95 -20.91
CA THR A 5 9.87 -2.51 -20.21
C THR A 5 9.79 -0.99 -20.30
N LYS A 6 8.70 -0.49 -20.89
CA LYS A 6 8.48 0.95 -21.05
C LYS A 6 8.52 1.64 -19.69
N ARG A 7 9.40 2.64 -19.56
CA ARG A 7 9.68 3.36 -18.31
C ARG A 7 8.83 4.61 -18.12
N PHE A 8 8.60 5.33 -19.20
CA PHE A 8 8.02 6.65 -19.18
C PHE A 8 6.77 6.65 -20.05
N PHE A 9 5.67 7.07 -19.46
CA PHE A 9 4.37 7.18 -20.09
C PHE A 9 3.98 8.65 -20.12
N ILE A 10 3.87 9.21 -21.32
CA ILE A 10 3.38 10.58 -21.49
C ILE A 10 1.85 10.62 -21.47
N ILE A 11 1.30 11.81 -21.24
CA ILE A 11 -0.15 12.02 -21.36
C ILE A 11 -0.63 11.58 -22.75
N GLY A 12 -1.69 10.77 -22.79
CA GLY A 12 -2.24 10.18 -24.02
C GLY A 12 -1.82 8.73 -24.26
N GLU A 13 -0.97 8.15 -23.40
CA GLU A 13 -0.57 6.76 -23.47
C GLU A 13 -1.37 5.87 -22.49
N GLU A 14 -0.89 4.66 -22.21
CA GLU A 14 -1.64 3.59 -21.51
C GLU A 14 -2.00 3.94 -20.06
N TRP A 15 -1.41 4.99 -19.47
CA TRP A 15 -1.68 5.41 -18.10
C TRP A 15 -2.28 6.81 -18.03
N VAL A 16 -3.49 6.90 -17.48
CA VAL A 16 -4.09 8.18 -17.06
C VAL A 16 -3.70 8.45 -15.62
N TYR A 17 -2.83 9.44 -15.42
CA TYR A 17 -2.26 9.75 -14.11
C TYR A 17 -2.65 11.16 -13.64
N TYR A 18 -3.41 11.20 -12.53
CA TYR A 18 -3.81 12.41 -11.85
C TYR A 18 -3.00 12.66 -10.57
N LYS A 19 -2.61 13.92 -10.36
CA LYS A 19 -2.26 14.47 -9.04
C LYS A 19 -3.45 15.28 -8.54
N ILE A 20 -4.06 14.89 -7.42
CA ILE A 20 -5.26 15.53 -6.85
C ILE A 20 -4.90 16.15 -5.50
N TYR A 21 -4.76 17.47 -5.46
CA TYR A 21 -4.35 18.21 -4.27
C TYR A 21 -5.53 18.42 -3.32
N CYS A 22 -5.41 17.88 -2.10
CA CYS A 22 -6.48 17.87 -1.10
C CYS A 22 -5.93 17.67 0.32
N GLY A 23 -6.74 17.93 1.34
CA GLY A 23 -6.38 17.64 2.73
C GLY A 23 -6.24 16.14 3.01
N SER A 24 -5.41 15.75 3.99
CA SER A 24 -5.15 14.33 4.31
C SER A 24 -6.40 13.55 4.72
N TYR A 25 -7.37 14.19 5.37
CA TYR A 25 -8.67 13.59 5.70
C TYR A 25 -9.61 13.57 4.49
N SER A 26 -9.64 14.66 3.71
CA SER A 26 -10.40 14.72 2.46
C SER A 26 -9.97 13.65 1.48
N ALA A 27 -8.69 13.27 1.46
CA ALA A 27 -8.15 12.22 0.62
C ALA A 27 -8.85 10.87 0.84
N ASP A 28 -9.16 10.50 2.10
CA ASP A 28 -9.92 9.29 2.38
C ASP A 28 -11.32 9.38 1.79
N ARG A 29 -12.02 10.49 2.04
CA ARG A 29 -13.36 10.74 1.50
C ARG A 29 -13.38 10.66 -0.03
N ILE A 30 -12.40 11.26 -0.70
CA ILE A 30 -12.26 11.21 -2.16
C ILE A 30 -12.08 9.76 -2.62
N LEU A 31 -11.23 8.98 -1.94
CA LEU A 31 -11.00 7.59 -2.29
C LEU A 31 -12.29 6.77 -2.21
N ILE A 32 -13.01 6.83 -1.09
CA ILE A 32 -14.19 5.98 -0.86
C ILE A 32 -15.45 6.46 -1.60
N ASN A 33 -15.66 7.77 -1.75
CA ASN A 33 -16.90 8.31 -2.32
C ASN A 33 -16.81 8.63 -3.80
N GLU A 34 -15.61 8.80 -4.35
CA GLU A 34 -15.44 9.27 -5.73
C GLU A 34 -14.63 8.24 -6.53
N ILE A 35 -13.44 7.87 -6.06
CA ILE A 35 -12.52 7.02 -6.82
C ILE A 35 -13.04 5.59 -6.97
N VAL A 36 -13.67 5.01 -5.95
CA VAL A 36 -14.34 3.70 -6.07
C VAL A 36 -15.39 3.73 -7.16
N ILE A 37 -16.32 4.70 -7.09
CA ILE A 37 -17.42 4.83 -8.06
C ILE A 37 -16.87 5.03 -9.48
N ILE A 38 -15.86 5.88 -9.61
CA ILE A 38 -15.18 6.11 -10.89
C ILE A 38 -14.60 4.79 -11.40
N ALA A 39 -13.82 4.08 -10.58
CA ALA A 39 -13.15 2.86 -10.99
C ALA A 39 -14.17 1.77 -11.38
N ASP A 40 -15.22 1.58 -10.60
CA ASP A 40 -16.26 0.56 -10.86
C ASP A 40 -16.95 0.80 -12.21
N VAL A 41 -17.37 2.04 -12.50
CA VAL A 41 -17.99 2.38 -13.79
C VAL A 41 -17.01 2.18 -14.95
N LEU A 42 -15.73 2.56 -14.78
CA LEU A 42 -14.71 2.36 -15.80
C LEU A 42 -14.40 0.88 -16.05
N PHE A 43 -14.44 0.04 -15.00
CA PHE A 43 -14.30 -1.41 -15.11
C PHE A 43 -15.49 -2.05 -15.82
N GLU A 44 -16.72 -1.69 -15.45
CA GLU A 44 -17.95 -2.19 -16.09
C GLU A 44 -17.94 -1.90 -17.60
N LYS A 45 -17.46 -0.72 -17.99
CA LYS A 45 -17.28 -0.32 -19.38
C LYS A 45 -16.04 -0.90 -20.06
N LYS A 46 -15.20 -1.64 -19.32
CA LYS A 46 -13.92 -2.22 -19.79
C LYS A 46 -12.95 -1.16 -20.34
N LEU A 47 -12.98 0.05 -19.80
CA LEU A 47 -12.08 1.15 -20.19
C LEU A 47 -10.74 1.08 -19.45
N ILE A 48 -10.75 0.47 -18.26
CA ILE A 48 -9.56 0.23 -17.44
C ILE A 48 -9.51 -1.24 -17.01
N ASP A 49 -8.32 -1.73 -16.72
CA ASP A 49 -8.07 -3.07 -16.14
C ASP A 49 -7.34 -3.02 -14.79
N GLU A 50 -6.67 -1.92 -14.48
CA GLU A 50 -5.98 -1.69 -13.22
C GLU A 50 -6.05 -0.22 -12.81
N TRP A 51 -6.06 0.04 -11.50
CA TRP A 51 -5.83 1.38 -10.98
C TRP A 51 -5.11 1.31 -9.65
N PHE A 52 -4.34 2.34 -9.30
CA PHE A 52 -3.79 2.42 -7.96
C PHE A 52 -3.54 3.87 -7.56
N PHE A 53 -3.50 4.11 -6.25
CA PHE A 53 -3.16 5.41 -5.71
C PHE A 53 -1.92 5.33 -4.82
N ILE A 54 -1.30 6.48 -4.58
CA ILE A 54 -0.38 6.69 -3.46
C ILE A 54 -0.69 8.05 -2.84
N ARG A 55 -0.43 8.21 -1.55
CA ARG A 55 -0.46 9.52 -0.89
C ARG A 55 0.92 10.15 -1.02
N TYR A 56 0.96 11.45 -1.28
CA TYR A 56 2.21 12.17 -1.44
C TYR A 56 2.11 13.57 -0.87
N LYS A 57 3.26 14.17 -0.56
CA LYS A 57 3.36 15.54 -0.06
C LYS A 57 4.50 16.25 -0.79
N ASP A 58 4.15 17.08 -1.77
CA ASP A 58 5.12 17.89 -2.52
C ASP A 58 4.42 18.99 -3.38
N PRO A 59 4.51 20.29 -3.02
CA PRO A 59 4.80 20.80 -1.67
C PRO A 59 3.65 20.49 -0.69
N ASN A 60 2.45 20.30 -1.23
CA ASN A 60 1.21 20.07 -0.48
C ASN A 60 0.75 18.61 -0.58
N ASN A 61 -0.14 18.23 0.34
CA ASN A 61 -0.76 16.89 0.34
C ASN A 61 -1.58 16.68 -0.94
N HIS A 62 -1.40 15.51 -1.55
CA HIS A 62 -2.15 15.11 -2.73
C HIS A 62 -2.22 13.59 -2.86
N LEU A 63 -3.24 13.13 -3.58
CA LEU A 63 -3.31 11.78 -4.11
C LEU A 63 -2.66 11.73 -5.49
N ARG A 64 -1.93 10.65 -5.75
CA ARG A 64 -1.40 10.31 -7.07
C ARG A 64 -2.12 9.07 -7.54
N ILE A 65 -3.12 9.23 -8.41
CA ILE A 65 -4.01 8.14 -8.84
C ILE A 65 -3.75 7.84 -10.30
N ARG A 66 -3.58 6.56 -10.61
CA ARG A 66 -3.25 6.08 -11.94
C ARG A 66 -4.28 5.05 -12.36
N PHE A 67 -4.76 5.17 -13.58
CA PHE A 67 -5.66 4.23 -14.23
C PHE A 67 -4.96 3.70 -15.48
N HIS A 68 -4.84 2.38 -15.60
CA HIS A 68 -4.33 1.74 -16.79
C HIS A 68 -5.47 1.54 -17.78
N LEU A 69 -5.29 2.02 -19.00
CA LEU A 69 -6.28 1.91 -20.06
C LEU A 69 -6.19 0.56 -20.75
N THR A 70 -7.33 -0.05 -21.04
CA THR A 70 -7.39 -1.28 -21.86
C THR A 70 -7.05 -1.01 -23.33
N ASN A 71 -7.33 0.20 -23.80
CA ASN A 71 -6.99 0.70 -25.13
C ASN A 71 -6.85 2.24 -25.11
N LEU A 72 -6.10 2.80 -26.06
CA LEU A 72 -5.85 4.25 -26.09
C LEU A 72 -7.07 5.07 -26.51
N ASP A 73 -8.03 4.48 -27.24
CA ASP A 73 -9.26 5.18 -27.65
C ASP A 73 -10.13 5.55 -26.44
N ALA A 74 -10.01 4.81 -25.33
CA ALA A 74 -10.67 5.11 -24.05
C ALA A 74 -10.19 6.39 -23.37
N PHE A 75 -9.03 6.94 -23.76
CA PHE A 75 -8.38 8.06 -23.07
C PHE A 75 -9.31 9.27 -22.90
N GLN A 76 -10.00 9.69 -23.97
CA GLN A 76 -10.89 10.84 -23.93
C GLN A 76 -12.13 10.58 -23.05
N GLU A 77 -12.71 9.39 -23.13
CA GLU A 77 -13.89 9.01 -22.34
C GLU A 77 -13.55 8.97 -20.85
N VAL A 78 -12.44 8.32 -20.49
CA VAL A 78 -11.96 8.19 -19.11
C VAL A 78 -11.71 9.57 -18.48
N ILE A 79 -11.00 10.46 -19.18
CA ILE A 79 -10.72 11.81 -18.66
C ILE A 79 -11.99 12.63 -18.51
N LYS A 80 -12.88 12.62 -19.53
CA LYS A 80 -14.16 13.34 -19.44
C LYS A 80 -14.96 12.86 -18.23
N PHE A 81 -15.02 11.55 -18.02
CA PHE A 81 -15.75 10.97 -16.90
C PHE A 81 -15.13 11.35 -15.55
N ILE A 82 -13.82 11.18 -15.35
CA ILE A 82 -13.13 11.56 -14.11
C ILE A 82 -13.31 13.06 -13.83
N ASN A 83 -13.21 13.91 -14.86
CA ASN A 83 -13.31 15.36 -14.70
C ASN A 83 -14.71 15.79 -14.22
N LEU A 84 -15.79 15.05 -14.50
CA LEU A 84 -17.12 15.36 -13.96
C LEU A 84 -17.14 15.30 -12.42
N TYR A 85 -16.50 14.27 -11.85
CA TYR A 85 -16.38 14.10 -10.41
C TYR A 85 -15.43 15.15 -9.81
N LEU A 86 -14.25 15.34 -10.43
CA LEU A 86 -13.27 16.33 -9.93
C LEU A 86 -13.82 17.76 -10.00
N ALA A 87 -14.57 18.13 -11.03
CA ALA A 87 -15.17 19.46 -11.15
C ALA A 87 -16.16 19.75 -9.99
N LYS A 88 -16.94 18.74 -9.57
CA LYS A 88 -17.80 18.85 -8.40
C LYS A 88 -16.97 19.07 -7.13
N LEU A 89 -15.90 18.30 -6.93
CA LEU A 89 -15.04 18.42 -5.75
C LEU A 89 -14.28 19.74 -5.67
N ILE A 90 -13.91 20.34 -6.82
CA ILE A 90 -13.35 21.70 -6.89
C ILE A 90 -14.40 22.73 -6.48
N LYS A 91 -15.62 22.63 -7.03
CA LYS A 91 -16.73 23.53 -6.68
C LYS A 91 -17.06 23.49 -5.19
N ASP A 92 -17.02 22.29 -4.60
CA ASP A 92 -17.30 22.04 -3.19
C ASP A 92 -16.07 22.30 -2.28
N GLN A 93 -14.95 22.81 -2.84
CA GLN A 93 -13.69 23.11 -2.13
C GLN A 93 -13.08 21.91 -1.37
N VAL A 94 -13.39 20.70 -1.82
CA VAL A 94 -12.84 19.44 -1.29
C VAL A 94 -11.45 19.18 -1.87
N VAL A 95 -11.31 19.48 -3.16
CA VAL A 95 -10.06 19.44 -3.92
C VAL A 95 -9.66 20.89 -4.17
N ASN A 96 -8.37 21.19 -3.99
CA ASN A 96 -7.83 22.52 -4.25
C ASN A 96 -7.47 22.68 -5.73
N ASP A 97 -6.83 21.67 -6.30
CA ASP A 97 -6.41 21.64 -7.70
C ASP A 97 -6.12 20.19 -8.15
N PHE A 98 -6.08 19.94 -9.46
CA PHE A 98 -5.63 18.66 -10.00
C PHE A 98 -4.89 18.81 -11.33
N PHE A 99 -3.97 17.87 -11.59
CA PHE A 99 -3.14 17.88 -12.79
C PHE A 99 -3.07 16.50 -13.42
N LEU A 100 -3.17 16.44 -14.75
CA LEU A 100 -2.68 15.31 -15.52
C LEU A 100 -1.15 15.34 -15.56
N ALA A 101 -0.53 14.19 -15.36
CA ALA A 101 0.93 14.08 -15.28
C ALA A 101 1.45 12.86 -16.04
N ASN A 102 2.74 12.89 -16.39
CA ASN A 102 3.44 11.74 -16.96
C ASN A 102 3.74 10.71 -15.86
N TYR A 103 3.63 9.43 -16.18
CA TYR A 103 3.97 8.35 -15.27
C TYR A 103 5.37 7.80 -15.58
N LYS A 104 6.27 7.85 -14.58
CA LYS A 104 7.59 7.24 -14.65
C LYS A 104 7.64 6.05 -13.70
N ARG A 105 7.82 4.85 -14.23
CA ARG A 105 8.04 3.63 -13.46
C ARG A 105 9.36 3.69 -12.69
N GLU A 106 9.34 3.25 -11.44
CA GLU A 106 10.50 3.09 -10.57
C GLU A 106 11.18 1.73 -10.84
N ILE A 107 11.69 1.55 -12.07
CA ILE A 107 12.31 0.29 -12.54
C ILE A 107 13.51 -0.10 -11.67
N GLU A 108 14.27 0.88 -11.19
CA GLU A 108 15.41 0.66 -10.30
C GLU A 108 14.97 0.03 -8.97
N ARG A 109 13.75 0.32 -8.53
CA ARG A 109 13.22 -0.12 -7.24
C ARG A 109 12.53 -1.47 -7.31
N TYR A 110 11.73 -1.68 -8.35
CA TYR A 110 10.91 -2.89 -8.49
C TYR A 110 11.41 -3.87 -9.52
N GLY A 111 12.44 -3.51 -10.30
CA GLY A 111 13.00 -4.33 -11.36
C GLY A 111 12.28 -4.27 -12.69
N GLY A 112 13.04 -4.25 -13.78
CA GLY A 112 12.50 -4.17 -15.14
C GLY A 112 11.61 -5.37 -15.51
N SER A 113 11.95 -6.56 -15.00
CA SER A 113 11.19 -7.79 -15.22
C SER A 113 9.95 -7.91 -14.34
N THR A 114 9.89 -7.17 -13.23
CA THR A 114 8.94 -7.37 -12.12
C THR A 114 8.05 -6.16 -11.85
N ILE A 115 8.31 -5.01 -12.47
CA ILE A 115 7.53 -3.78 -12.28
C ILE A 115 6.06 -3.92 -12.70
N VAL A 116 5.75 -4.73 -13.72
CA VAL A 116 4.36 -4.97 -14.16
C VAL A 116 3.61 -5.76 -13.09
N GLU A 117 4.24 -6.78 -12.50
CA GLU A 117 3.66 -7.50 -11.37
C GLU A 117 3.58 -6.64 -10.11
N ALA A 118 4.53 -5.73 -9.89
CA ALA A 118 4.47 -4.76 -8.80
C ALA A 118 3.24 -3.83 -8.93
N GLU A 119 2.91 -3.39 -10.14
CA GLU A 119 1.72 -2.58 -10.43
C GLU A 119 0.42 -3.33 -10.10
N LYS A 120 0.36 -4.64 -10.41
CA LYS A 120 -0.76 -5.50 -9.99
C LYS A 120 -0.91 -5.56 -8.47
N LEU A 121 0.20 -5.71 -7.73
CA LEU A 121 0.16 -5.65 -6.27
C LEU A 121 -0.28 -4.27 -5.77
N PHE A 122 0.11 -3.19 -6.44
CA PHE A 122 -0.35 -1.84 -6.09
C PHE A 122 -1.85 -1.68 -6.29
N TYR A 123 -2.42 -2.27 -7.33
CA TYR A 123 -3.85 -2.30 -7.57
C TYR A 123 -4.60 -3.05 -6.47
N HIS A 124 -4.23 -4.31 -6.20
CA HIS A 124 -4.85 -5.10 -5.13
C HIS A 124 -4.73 -4.41 -3.76
N ASN A 125 -3.56 -3.84 -3.46
CA ASN A 125 -3.37 -3.11 -2.23
C ASN A 125 -4.22 -1.85 -2.16
N SER A 126 -4.36 -1.11 -3.27
CA SER A 126 -5.23 0.08 -3.32
C SER A 126 -6.69 -0.28 -3.04
N LYS A 127 -7.20 -1.38 -3.62
CA LYS A 127 -8.56 -1.87 -3.35
C LYS A 127 -8.77 -2.19 -1.87
N LYS A 128 -7.89 -3.01 -1.28
CA LYS A 128 -7.96 -3.39 0.14
C LYS A 128 -7.92 -2.19 1.07
N VAL A 129 -7.06 -1.21 0.80
CA VAL A 129 -6.97 0.00 1.63
C VAL A 129 -8.24 0.82 1.54
N VAL A 130 -8.87 0.91 0.36
CA VAL A 130 -10.12 1.65 0.21
C VAL A 130 -11.29 0.93 0.89
N GLU A 131 -11.37 -0.39 0.77
CA GLU A 131 -12.35 -1.21 1.49
C GLU A 131 -12.17 -1.10 3.02
N LEU A 132 -10.92 -1.16 3.49
CA LEU A 132 -10.59 -0.90 4.90
C LEU A 132 -11.09 0.46 5.39
N ILE A 133 -10.88 1.52 4.60
CA ILE A 133 -11.35 2.88 4.95
C ILE A 133 -12.88 2.90 5.02
N SER A 134 -13.57 2.23 4.09
CA SER A 134 -15.03 2.20 4.04
C SER A 134 -15.68 1.41 5.18
N CYS A 135 -15.00 0.38 5.69
CA CYS A 135 -15.54 -0.55 6.68
C CYS A 135 -15.12 -0.23 8.13
N THR A 136 -14.34 0.83 8.36
CA THR A 136 -13.83 1.18 9.70
C THR A 136 -14.52 2.42 10.27
N THR A 137 -14.74 2.42 11.58
CA THR A 137 -15.30 3.58 12.29
C THR A 137 -14.17 4.56 12.68
N PRO A 138 -14.46 5.86 12.86
CA PRO A 138 -13.45 6.83 13.28
C PRO A 138 -12.71 6.47 14.59
N GLU A 139 -13.36 5.74 15.50
CA GLU A 139 -12.78 5.28 16.76
C GLU A 139 -11.70 4.21 16.55
N TYR A 140 -11.92 3.28 15.61
CA TYR A 140 -11.04 2.12 15.39
C TYR A 140 -10.21 2.21 14.09
N ASP A 141 -10.37 3.27 13.31
CA ASP A 141 -9.67 3.49 12.03
C ASP A 141 -8.14 3.37 12.13
N GLU A 142 -7.53 3.98 13.14
CA GLU A 142 -6.07 3.94 13.31
C GLU A 142 -5.58 2.52 13.64
N ILE A 143 -6.26 1.81 14.54
CA ILE A 143 -5.85 0.46 14.94
C ILE A 143 -6.13 -0.57 13.83
N ALA A 144 -7.21 -0.40 13.07
CA ALA A 144 -7.51 -1.23 11.89
C ALA A 144 -6.40 -1.12 10.83
N ARG A 145 -5.92 0.11 10.57
CA ARG A 145 -4.78 0.37 9.67
C ARG A 145 -3.51 -0.32 10.15
N ILE A 146 -3.23 -0.29 11.46
CA ILE A 146 -2.08 -1.00 12.04
C ILE A 146 -2.23 -2.50 11.81
N PHE A 147 -3.35 -3.10 12.19
CA PHE A 147 -3.58 -4.55 12.02
C PHE A 147 -3.46 -4.98 10.56
N SER A 148 -4.08 -4.21 9.63
CA SER A 148 -3.97 -4.43 8.19
C SER A 148 -2.51 -4.41 7.71
N SER A 149 -1.72 -3.43 8.15
CA SER A 149 -0.30 -3.34 7.78
C SER A 149 0.55 -4.47 8.37
N LEU A 150 0.27 -4.92 9.60
CA LEU A 150 0.97 -6.06 10.19
C LEU A 150 0.71 -7.36 9.43
N GLN A 151 -0.56 -7.63 9.10
CA GLN A 151 -0.93 -8.79 8.31
C GLN A 151 -0.29 -8.73 6.92
N MET A 152 -0.29 -7.57 6.27
CA MET A 152 0.34 -7.39 4.96
C MET A 152 1.86 -7.66 5.00
N ILE A 153 2.57 -7.20 6.04
CA ILE A 153 4.00 -7.52 6.22
C ILE A 153 4.19 -9.02 6.42
N LYS A 154 3.36 -9.65 7.26
CA LYS A 154 3.40 -11.10 7.48
C LYS A 154 3.18 -11.88 6.19
N ASP A 155 2.19 -11.50 5.39
CA ASP A 155 1.88 -12.14 4.11
C ASP A 155 3.01 -11.96 3.10
N LEU A 156 3.57 -10.75 2.95
CA LEU A 156 4.74 -10.56 2.10
C LEU A 156 5.88 -11.48 2.49
N LEU A 157 6.27 -11.52 3.77
CA LEU A 157 7.36 -12.37 4.24
C LEU A 157 7.07 -13.86 4.00
N LYS A 158 5.83 -14.29 4.23
CA LYS A 158 5.38 -15.67 3.99
C LYS A 158 5.43 -16.06 2.52
N TYR A 159 4.88 -15.24 1.62
CA TYR A 159 4.73 -15.58 0.20
C TYR A 159 5.97 -15.26 -0.65
N PHE A 160 6.88 -14.41 -0.15
CA PHE A 160 8.26 -14.33 -0.65
C PHE A 160 9.16 -15.46 -0.09
N GLU A 161 8.59 -16.40 0.66
CA GLU A 161 9.27 -17.60 1.17
C GLU A 161 10.46 -17.28 2.09
N ILE A 162 10.38 -16.17 2.84
CA ILE A 162 11.43 -15.75 3.77
C ILE A 162 11.40 -16.65 5.02
N PRO A 163 12.52 -17.31 5.37
CA PRO A 163 12.62 -18.10 6.59
C PRO A 163 12.34 -17.28 7.85
N ILE A 164 11.79 -17.93 8.89
CA ILE A 164 11.31 -17.26 10.11
C ILE A 164 12.43 -16.59 10.92
N ASP A 165 13.62 -17.21 10.92
CA ASP A 165 14.85 -16.69 11.51
C ASP A 165 15.30 -15.42 10.78
N ILE A 166 15.28 -15.44 9.44
CA ILE A 166 15.59 -14.27 8.62
C ILE A 166 14.54 -13.17 8.78
N CYS A 167 13.26 -13.52 8.97
CA CYS A 167 12.19 -12.54 9.20
C CYS A 167 12.48 -11.67 10.42
N LEU A 168 12.95 -12.26 11.53
CA LEU A 168 13.27 -11.52 12.74
C LEU A 168 14.45 -10.56 12.52
N GLU A 169 15.52 -11.05 11.90
CA GLU A 169 16.70 -10.24 11.59
C GLU A 169 16.36 -9.08 10.65
N PHE A 170 15.57 -9.35 9.60
CA PHE A 170 15.12 -8.36 8.63
C PHE A 170 14.35 -7.22 9.32
N VAL A 171 13.29 -7.51 10.07
CA VAL A 171 12.47 -6.45 10.69
C VAL A 171 13.24 -5.68 11.76
N GLN A 172 14.18 -6.32 12.46
CA GLN A 172 15.07 -5.64 13.41
C GLN A 172 16.03 -4.70 12.71
N HIS A 173 16.69 -5.18 11.64
CA HIS A 173 17.65 -4.39 10.88
C HIS A 173 17.00 -3.14 10.29
N VAL A 174 15.84 -3.29 9.65
CA VAL A 174 15.12 -2.15 9.08
C VAL A 174 14.63 -1.19 10.16
N SER A 175 14.11 -1.70 11.29
CA SER A 175 13.72 -0.85 12.42
C SER A 175 14.90 -0.03 12.96
N MET A 176 16.09 -0.65 13.11
CA MET A 176 17.29 0.05 13.58
C MET A 176 17.75 1.14 12.60
N LYS A 177 17.78 0.83 11.31
CA LYS A 177 18.13 1.78 10.25
C LYS A 177 17.18 2.97 10.22
N PHE A 178 15.87 2.75 10.35
CA PHE A 178 14.90 3.84 10.45
C PHE A 178 15.13 4.71 11.70
N LYS A 179 15.41 4.09 12.86
CA LYS A 179 15.68 4.82 14.11
C LYS A 179 16.91 5.71 14.00
N SER A 180 17.98 5.24 13.35
CA SER A 180 19.21 6.02 13.17
C SER A 180 19.05 7.14 12.14
N GLU A 181 18.39 6.89 11.01
CA GLU A 181 18.20 7.89 9.94
C GLU A 181 17.27 9.05 10.36
N HIS A 182 16.34 8.81 11.28
CA HIS A 182 15.27 9.76 11.62
C HIS A 182 15.41 10.40 13.00
N ASN A 183 16.56 10.25 13.68
CA ASN A 183 16.81 10.80 15.02
C ASN A 183 15.63 10.58 15.98
N VAL A 184 15.07 9.38 15.97
CA VAL A 184 13.84 9.07 16.72
C VAL A 184 14.11 9.25 18.22
N LYS A 185 13.49 10.28 18.82
CA LYS A 185 13.64 10.60 20.24
C LYS A 185 13.10 9.47 21.12
N LYS A 186 13.69 9.29 22.32
CA LYS A 186 13.26 8.28 23.32
C LYS A 186 11.77 8.35 23.67
N GLU A 187 11.15 9.52 23.58
CA GLU A 187 9.70 9.71 23.83
C GLU A 187 8.84 8.94 22.82
N ASN A 188 9.26 8.87 21.56
CA ASN A 188 8.54 8.13 20.51
C ASN A 188 8.54 6.62 20.81
N THR A 189 9.66 6.07 21.29
CA THR A 189 9.75 4.64 21.67
C THR A 189 8.87 4.25 22.85
N ASN A 190 8.61 5.18 23.78
CA ASN A 190 7.73 4.92 24.92
C ASN A 190 6.25 4.84 24.48
N ASN A 191 5.83 5.71 23.57
CA ASN A 191 4.46 5.65 23.03
C ASN A 191 4.21 4.36 22.23
N LEU A 192 5.16 3.96 21.38
CA LEU A 192 5.09 2.70 20.62
C LEU A 192 4.89 1.48 21.55
N SER A 193 5.65 1.43 22.64
CA SER A 193 5.55 0.34 23.61
C SER A 193 4.20 0.33 24.33
N ARG A 194 3.62 1.49 24.64
CA ARG A 194 2.29 1.60 25.25
C ARG A 194 1.19 1.08 24.33
N VAL A 195 1.21 1.47 23.05
CA VAL A 195 0.24 0.99 22.05
C VAL A 195 0.36 -0.52 21.89
N TYR A 196 1.59 -1.05 21.75
CA TYR A 196 1.80 -2.50 21.64
C TYR A 196 1.24 -3.25 22.85
N LEU A 197 1.56 -2.82 24.06
CA LEU A 197 1.11 -3.49 25.29
C LEU A 197 -0.41 -3.48 25.42
N LYS A 198 -1.08 -2.40 25.00
CA LYS A 198 -2.55 -2.30 25.00
C LYS A 198 -3.20 -3.37 24.11
N TYR A 199 -2.65 -3.60 22.92
CA TYR A 199 -3.24 -4.47 21.89
C TYR A 199 -2.49 -5.80 21.71
N LYS A 200 -1.58 -6.15 22.62
CA LYS A 200 -0.68 -7.30 22.45
C LYS A 200 -1.44 -8.59 22.19
N THR A 201 -2.41 -8.91 23.05
CA THR A 201 -3.19 -10.16 22.96
C THR A 201 -3.94 -10.23 21.63
N ASP A 202 -4.58 -9.12 21.25
CA ASP A 202 -5.37 -9.00 20.03
C ASP A 202 -4.49 -9.15 18.79
N ILE A 203 -3.34 -8.46 18.74
CA ILE A 203 -2.36 -8.58 17.64
C ILE A 203 -1.89 -10.02 17.49
N LEU A 204 -1.56 -10.69 18.61
CA LEU A 204 -1.10 -12.08 18.56
C LEU A 204 -2.19 -13.03 18.09
N SER A 205 -3.44 -12.89 18.59
CA SER A 205 -4.53 -13.75 18.15
C SER A 205 -4.88 -13.53 16.68
N PHE A 206 -4.93 -12.27 16.25
CA PHE A 206 -5.20 -11.90 14.88
C PHE A 206 -4.14 -12.45 13.91
N LEU A 207 -2.86 -12.24 14.22
CA LEU A 207 -1.79 -12.72 13.35
C LEU A 207 -1.69 -14.25 13.38
N ASP A 208 -1.73 -14.92 14.53
CA ASP A 208 -1.52 -16.38 14.59
C ASP A 208 -2.75 -17.20 14.18
N ASN A 209 -3.95 -16.76 14.56
CA ASN A 209 -5.17 -17.55 14.46
C ASN A 209 -6.20 -16.97 13.47
N GLU A 210 -5.86 -15.87 12.79
CA GLU A 210 -6.79 -15.15 11.90
C GLU A 210 -8.09 -14.75 12.63
N GLN A 211 -7.98 -14.46 13.93
CA GLN A 211 -9.11 -14.09 14.77
C GLN A 211 -9.20 -12.58 14.90
N ASP A 212 -10.26 -12.01 14.33
CA ASP A 212 -10.57 -10.59 14.46
C ASP A 212 -10.92 -10.22 15.91
N PRO A 213 -10.37 -9.13 16.45
CA PRO A 213 -10.91 -8.52 17.66
C PRO A 213 -12.35 -8.09 17.43
N GLU A 214 -13.20 -8.15 18.45
CA GLU A 214 -14.63 -7.80 18.35
C GLU A 214 -14.88 -6.39 17.76
N TYR A 215 -14.01 -5.44 18.09
CA TYR A 215 -14.09 -4.06 17.59
C TYR A 215 -13.56 -3.86 16.16
N LEU A 216 -13.05 -4.93 15.53
CA LEU A 216 -12.55 -5.00 14.15
C LEU A 216 -13.15 -6.21 13.40
N ASP A 217 -14.37 -6.61 13.74
CA ASP A 217 -15.03 -7.74 13.10
C ASP A 217 -15.07 -7.61 11.57
N GLY A 218 -14.71 -8.69 10.87
CA GLY A 218 -14.62 -8.75 9.41
C GLY A 218 -13.32 -8.18 8.80
N LEU A 219 -12.39 -7.66 9.62
CA LEU A 219 -11.11 -7.15 9.11
C LEU A 219 -10.30 -8.21 8.37
N SER A 220 -10.28 -9.45 8.87
CA SER A 220 -9.58 -10.58 8.26
C SER A 220 -10.01 -10.82 6.80
N GLU A 221 -11.32 -10.75 6.51
CA GLU A 221 -11.85 -10.97 5.17
C GLU A 221 -11.47 -9.82 4.21
N ILE A 222 -11.46 -8.57 4.69
CA ILE A 222 -11.05 -7.40 3.88
C ILE A 222 -9.59 -7.52 3.44
N ILE A 223 -8.70 -7.92 4.35
CA ILE A 223 -7.25 -7.88 4.09
C ILE A 223 -6.71 -9.20 3.54
N LYS A 224 -7.52 -10.26 3.58
CA LYS A 224 -7.20 -11.60 3.11
C LYS A 224 -6.48 -11.58 1.78
N ILE A 225 -5.30 -12.18 1.75
CA ILE A 225 -4.56 -12.32 0.50
C ILE A 225 -5.26 -13.32 -0.42
N ASN A 226 -5.54 -12.89 -1.65
CA ASN A 226 -6.25 -13.71 -2.62
C ASN A 226 -5.27 -14.49 -3.52
N HIS A 227 -5.82 -15.41 -4.31
CA HIS A 227 -5.05 -16.27 -5.20
C HIS A 227 -4.21 -15.49 -6.23
N GLU A 228 -4.75 -14.43 -6.82
CA GLU A 228 -4.03 -13.62 -7.82
C GLU A 228 -2.88 -12.83 -7.20
N GLU A 229 -3.04 -12.31 -5.97
CA GLU A 229 -1.95 -11.68 -5.23
C GLU A 229 -0.82 -12.67 -4.95
N ILE A 230 -1.15 -13.88 -4.45
CA ILE A 230 -0.16 -14.95 -4.20
C ILE A 230 0.58 -15.31 -5.49
N LYS A 231 -0.16 -15.52 -6.58
CA LYS A 231 0.42 -15.83 -7.90
C LYS A 231 1.33 -14.71 -8.39
N THR A 232 0.94 -13.47 -8.18
CA THR A 232 1.74 -12.28 -8.55
C THR A 232 3.03 -12.22 -7.74
N ILE A 233 2.98 -12.45 -6.41
CA ILE A 233 4.16 -12.51 -5.55
C ILE A 233 5.11 -13.64 -6.00
N LYS A 234 4.59 -14.84 -6.26
CA LYS A 234 5.39 -15.97 -6.75
C LYS A 234 6.05 -15.68 -8.10
N THR A 235 5.34 -14.96 -8.97
CA THR A 235 5.90 -14.50 -10.25
C THR A 235 7.05 -13.53 -10.02
N ILE A 236 6.89 -12.56 -9.11
CA ILE A 236 7.97 -11.63 -8.73
C ILE A 236 9.18 -12.40 -8.21
N LEU A 237 8.98 -13.32 -7.26
CA LEU A 237 10.03 -14.15 -6.67
C LEU A 237 10.80 -14.94 -7.75
N SER A 238 10.08 -15.62 -8.65
CA SER A 238 10.71 -16.38 -9.73
C SER A 238 11.55 -15.52 -10.68
N LYS A 239 11.15 -14.26 -10.92
CA LYS A 239 11.85 -13.34 -11.80
C LYS A 239 13.00 -12.61 -11.11
N SER A 240 12.93 -12.40 -9.79
CA SER A 240 14.04 -11.82 -9.02
C SER A 240 15.21 -12.79 -8.91
N ASP A 241 14.93 -14.07 -8.69
CA ASP A 241 15.97 -15.12 -8.59
C ASP A 241 16.77 -15.27 -9.90
N GLN A 242 16.09 -15.13 -11.03
CA GLN A 242 16.72 -15.21 -12.35
C GLN A 242 17.61 -14.01 -12.69
N ASN A 243 17.35 -12.84 -12.11
CA ASN A 243 17.97 -11.58 -12.55
C ASN A 243 19.10 -11.05 -11.65
N GLN A 244 19.41 -11.71 -10.52
CA GLN A 244 20.53 -11.47 -9.56
C GLN A 244 20.80 -10.02 -9.07
N ASN A 245 20.16 -9.01 -9.65
CA ASN A 245 20.40 -7.58 -9.41
C ASN A 245 19.44 -6.99 -8.38
N ILE A 246 18.46 -7.76 -7.89
CA ILE A 246 17.42 -7.26 -6.99
C ILE A 246 17.22 -8.26 -5.86
N ASN A 247 17.48 -7.80 -4.65
CA ASN A 247 17.32 -8.58 -3.43
C ASN A 247 15.83 -8.63 -3.04
N SER A 248 15.31 -9.83 -2.74
CA SER A 248 13.93 -10.03 -2.30
C SER A 248 13.56 -9.19 -1.06
N LEU A 249 14.50 -8.98 -0.12
CA LEU A 249 14.29 -8.14 1.05
C LEU A 249 14.15 -6.65 0.70
N ASP A 250 14.86 -6.18 -0.34
CA ASP A 250 14.73 -4.80 -0.83
C ASP A 250 13.37 -4.57 -1.53
N LEU A 251 12.90 -5.59 -2.26
CA LEU A 251 11.54 -5.60 -2.84
C LEU A 251 10.49 -5.57 -1.74
N ILE A 252 10.59 -6.46 -0.75
CA ILE A 252 9.67 -6.50 0.39
C ILE A 252 9.66 -5.14 1.10
N THR A 253 10.82 -4.54 1.38
CA THR A 253 10.91 -3.20 1.97
C THR A 253 10.19 -2.16 1.12
N SER A 254 10.34 -2.24 -0.22
CA SER A 254 9.64 -1.33 -1.14
C SER A 254 8.13 -1.52 -1.14
N PHE A 255 7.64 -2.76 -1.11
CA PHE A 255 6.21 -3.05 -1.03
C PHE A 255 5.61 -2.60 0.30
N ILE A 256 6.30 -2.85 1.42
CA ILE A 256 5.89 -2.38 2.75
C ILE A 256 5.77 -0.87 2.75
N HIS A 257 6.82 -0.16 2.31
CA HIS A 257 6.81 1.31 2.28
C HIS A 257 5.64 1.87 1.47
N MET A 258 5.38 1.31 0.28
CA MET A 258 4.27 1.77 -0.54
C MET A 258 2.89 1.41 0.02
N ASN A 259 2.76 0.29 0.73
CA ASN A 259 1.56 -0.03 1.48
C ASN A 259 1.31 1.00 2.59
N ILE A 260 2.32 1.28 3.43
CA ILE A 260 2.21 2.29 4.49
C ILE A 260 1.81 3.66 3.91
N ASN A 261 2.37 4.04 2.76
CA ASN A 261 2.00 5.28 2.06
C ASN A 261 0.53 5.33 1.60
N ARG A 262 -0.08 4.19 1.26
CA ARG A 262 -1.50 4.12 0.93
C ARG A 262 -2.37 4.10 2.18
N THR A 263 -1.95 3.30 3.16
CA THR A 263 -2.71 2.98 4.37
C THR A 263 -2.80 4.15 5.34
N PHE A 264 -1.76 4.95 5.55
CA PHE A 264 -1.80 6.02 6.58
C PHE A 264 -1.98 7.42 5.99
N ARG A 265 -2.88 8.21 6.58
CA ARG A 265 -3.22 9.58 6.16
C ARG A 265 -2.04 10.55 6.29
N SER A 266 -1.22 10.35 7.32
CA SER A 266 -0.08 11.18 7.68
C SER A 266 0.89 10.38 8.54
N LYS A 267 2.06 10.95 8.84
CA LYS A 267 3.08 10.33 9.70
C LYS A 267 3.48 8.92 9.23
N GLN A 268 3.48 8.69 7.91
CA GLN A 268 3.76 7.38 7.31
C GLN A 268 5.05 6.77 7.85
N LYS A 269 6.11 7.57 7.98
CA LYS A 269 7.40 7.13 8.55
C LYS A 269 7.30 6.66 10.01
N GLU A 270 6.46 7.29 10.83
CA GLU A 270 6.26 6.88 12.23
C GLU A 270 5.51 5.54 12.29
N TYR A 271 4.47 5.38 11.46
CA TYR A 271 3.72 4.11 11.39
C TYR A 271 4.52 2.98 10.74
N GLU A 272 5.36 3.27 9.77
CA GLU A 272 6.30 2.30 9.18
C GLU A 272 7.22 1.74 10.26
N LEU A 273 7.82 2.62 11.06
CA LEU A 273 8.65 2.23 12.19
C LEU A 273 7.86 1.43 13.25
N LEU A 274 6.63 1.85 13.55
CA LEU A 274 5.74 1.15 14.48
C LEU A 274 5.49 -0.28 14.02
N CYS A 275 5.14 -0.47 12.74
CA CYS A 275 4.87 -1.78 12.19
C CYS A 275 6.12 -2.67 12.26
N TYR A 276 7.31 -2.15 11.93
CA TYR A 276 8.55 -2.92 12.09
C TYR A 276 8.85 -3.31 13.54
N ASP A 277 8.62 -2.41 14.52
CA ASP A 277 8.80 -2.72 15.95
C ASP A 277 7.83 -3.83 16.41
N PHE A 278 6.57 -3.76 15.98
CA PHE A 278 5.54 -4.73 16.34
C PHE A 278 5.81 -6.10 15.70
N MET A 279 6.20 -6.13 14.43
CA MET A 279 6.60 -7.36 13.75
C MET A 279 7.86 -7.97 14.38
N SER A 280 8.81 -7.17 14.84
CA SER A 280 9.97 -7.67 15.60
C SER A 280 9.56 -8.39 16.88
N ARG A 281 8.61 -7.83 17.63
CA ARG A 281 8.07 -8.47 18.85
C ARG A 281 7.27 -9.72 18.54
N TYR A 282 6.46 -9.69 17.48
CA TYR A 282 5.71 -10.85 16.99
C TYR A 282 6.63 -12.02 16.63
N TYR A 283 7.65 -11.79 15.79
CA TYR A 283 8.57 -12.85 15.39
C TYR A 283 9.41 -13.39 16.56
N LYS A 284 9.78 -12.54 17.54
CA LYS A 284 10.36 -13.03 18.81
C LYS A 284 9.42 -14.00 19.51
N TYR A 285 8.15 -13.64 19.67
CA TYR A 285 7.16 -14.51 20.30
C TYR A 285 6.98 -15.83 19.54
N VAL A 286 6.85 -15.80 18.21
CA VAL A 286 6.71 -17.01 17.39
C VAL A 286 7.92 -17.94 17.52
N ILE A 287 9.14 -17.41 17.54
CA ILE A 287 10.35 -18.21 17.70
C ILE A 287 10.41 -18.84 19.09
N HIS A 288 10.07 -18.10 20.16
CA HIS A 288 10.05 -18.64 21.53
C HIS A 288 8.97 -19.70 21.73
N LYS A 289 7.82 -19.59 21.05
CA LYS A 289 6.73 -20.58 21.11
C LYS A 289 7.07 -21.90 20.40
N LYS A 290 8.03 -21.88 19.46
CA LYS A 290 8.49 -23.07 18.71
C LYS A 290 9.63 -23.83 19.39
N GLN A 291 10.28 -23.23 20.38
CA GLN A 291 11.33 -23.85 21.22
C GLN A 291 10.69 -24.53 22.42
#